data_AF-A0A1Q3HEW9-F1
#
_entry.id   AF-A0A1Q3HEW9-F1
#
_cell.length_a   1.000
_cell.length_b   1.000
_cell.length_c   1.000
_cell.angle_alpha   90.00
_cell.angle_beta   90.00
_cell.angle_gamma   90.00
#
_symmetry.space_group_name_H-M   'P 1'
#
loop_
_entity.id
_entity.type
_entity.pdbx_description
1 polymer ?
#
loop_
_entity_poly.entity_id
_entity_poly.type
_entity_poly.pdbx_seq_one_letter_code
_entity_poly.pdbx_strand_id
1 'polypeptide(L)'
;MPQGSYQAAVLGRVEWTVANERLVAHAVDGGPCRFKPKSPVLEGQVLGNVLVGQLTLCLEGPSCPALGTVPVLALYSTEDRSLTAYVRPQAGCQVPGLGKGGLLVLQPAEAVSAQAPVRGGLARLRTEKRNPEAAKEALELGNQLLGRKDWSGSAAEFERSITLDDRNWVAFFGLGTAWLMRGQAQDSIDALNRARLLNPRESSIHYNLACAYSRLGDKKQALASLGQAVKLGFAITEGSQDAELDRLLSSDGAFLNKYLGLLQQAVANNKASAGRRQQTGP
;
A
#
# COMPACT_ATOMS: atom_id res chain seq x y z
N MET A 1 2.39 27.65 3.05
CA MET A 1 1.99 26.36 3.65
C MET A 1 1.07 26.65 4.84
N PRO A 2 -0.15 26.10 4.91
CA PRO A 2 -1.10 26.43 5.97
C PRO A 2 -0.71 25.76 7.28
N GLN A 3 -0.73 26.53 8.38
CA GLN A 3 -0.57 26.01 9.73
C GLN A 3 -1.68 24.98 10.04
N GLY A 4 -1.34 23.93 10.78
CA GLY A 4 -2.31 22.92 11.17
C GLY A 4 -1.69 21.63 11.69
N SER A 5 -2.54 20.64 11.87
CA SER A 5 -2.14 19.29 12.24
C SER A 5 -1.95 18.43 10.99
N TYR A 6 -0.83 17.72 10.95
CA TYR A 6 -0.43 16.85 9.85
C TYR A 6 -0.04 15.48 10.38
N GLN A 7 -0.14 14.47 9.53
CA GLN A 7 0.21 13.09 9.85
C GLN A 7 1.32 12.62 8.93
N ALA A 8 2.33 11.98 9.51
CA ALA A 8 3.38 11.27 8.80
C ALA A 8 3.48 9.83 9.30
N ALA A 9 3.85 8.89 8.42
CA ALA A 9 4.05 7.49 8.81
C ALA A 9 5.15 7.34 9.87
N VAL A 10 6.24 8.12 9.75
CA VAL A 10 7.43 8.05 10.61
C VAL A 10 7.28 8.86 11.90
N LEU A 11 6.72 10.07 11.80
CA LEU A 11 6.66 11.03 12.90
C LEU A 11 5.37 10.91 13.72
N GLY A 12 4.36 10.20 13.20
CA GLY A 12 3.02 10.24 13.75
C GLY A 12 2.34 11.57 13.45
N ARG A 13 1.47 12.02 14.35
CA ARG A 13 0.81 13.32 14.24
C ARG A 13 1.77 14.42 14.67
N VAL A 14 1.86 15.45 13.86
CA VAL A 14 2.65 16.66 14.10
C VAL A 14 1.76 17.89 14.00
N GLU A 15 2.14 18.94 14.71
CA GLU A 15 1.57 20.27 14.54
C GLU A 15 2.68 21.18 14.06
N TRP A 16 2.47 21.84 12.92
CA TRP A 16 3.43 22.82 12.44
C TRP A 16 2.86 24.23 12.47
N THR A 17 3.73 25.17 12.73
CA THR A 17 3.48 26.61 12.64
C THR A 17 4.36 27.20 11.56
N VAL A 18 3.87 28.25 10.89
CA VAL A 18 4.64 29.00 9.90
C VAL A 18 4.64 30.46 10.33
N ALA A 19 5.83 30.99 10.66
CA ALA A 19 6.02 32.39 11.05
C ALA A 19 7.27 32.92 10.37
N ASN A 20 7.20 34.11 9.76
CA ASN A 20 8.32 34.74 9.04
C ASN A 20 9.02 33.78 8.06
N GLU A 21 8.22 33.09 7.23
CA GLU A 21 8.70 32.07 6.28
C GLU A 21 9.46 30.89 6.91
N ARG A 22 9.44 30.73 8.23
CA ARG A 22 10.01 29.59 8.92
C ARG A 22 8.90 28.64 9.35
N LEU A 23 9.01 27.39 8.93
CA LEU A 23 8.16 26.30 9.39
C LEU A 23 8.85 25.57 10.54
N VAL A 24 8.12 25.32 11.63
CA VAL A 24 8.56 24.43 12.71
C VAL A 24 7.42 23.46 13.04
N ALA A 25 7.70 22.17 12.95
CA ALA A 25 6.78 21.09 13.30
C ALA A 25 7.20 20.41 14.60
N HIS A 26 6.23 20.20 15.48
CA HIS A 26 6.40 19.51 16.75
C HIS A 26 5.61 18.21 16.77
N ALA A 27 6.18 17.16 17.34
CA ALA A 27 5.51 15.89 17.54
C ALA A 27 4.36 16.01 18.54
N VAL A 28 3.23 15.38 18.26
CA VAL A 28 2.10 15.28 19.19
C VAL A 28 2.04 13.90 19.84
N ASP A 29 2.07 12.84 19.05
CA ASP A 29 2.06 11.44 19.53
C ASP A 29 3.36 10.66 19.25
N GLY A 30 4.25 11.24 18.43
CA GLY A 30 5.61 10.77 18.19
C GLY A 30 5.76 9.55 17.29
N GLY A 31 4.66 8.93 16.84
CA GLY A 31 4.66 7.84 15.87
C GLY A 31 5.58 6.66 16.21
N PRO A 32 6.02 5.89 15.20
CA PRO A 32 7.00 4.81 15.36
C PRO A 32 8.30 5.25 16.03
N CYS A 33 8.72 6.51 15.82
CA CYS A 33 9.91 7.06 16.44
C CYS A 33 9.76 7.43 17.92
N ARG A 34 8.56 7.34 18.50
CA ARG A 34 8.28 7.60 19.92
C ARG A 34 8.82 8.97 20.40
N PHE A 35 8.76 9.99 19.56
CA PHE A 35 9.14 11.35 19.97
C PHE A 35 8.31 11.81 21.17
N LYS A 36 8.95 12.52 22.11
CA LYS A 36 8.21 13.13 23.22
C LYS A 36 7.27 14.20 22.66
N PRO A 37 6.04 14.36 23.20
CA PRO A 37 5.16 15.45 22.83
C PRO A 37 5.89 16.80 22.90
N LYS A 38 5.62 17.67 21.93
CA LYS A 38 6.27 18.98 21.73
C LYS A 38 7.74 18.93 21.30
N SER A 39 8.30 17.76 20.97
CA SER A 39 9.66 17.70 20.43
C SER A 39 9.69 18.26 19.01
N PRO A 40 10.67 19.11 18.64
CA PRO A 40 10.80 19.60 17.27
C PRO A 40 11.27 18.44 16.37
N VAL A 41 10.56 18.21 15.27
CA VAL A 41 10.83 17.10 14.35
C VAL A 41 11.13 17.56 12.93
N LEU A 42 10.65 18.73 12.53
CA LEU A 42 10.94 19.33 11.22
C LEU A 42 11.05 20.83 11.38
N GLU A 43 12.09 21.43 10.84
CA GLU A 43 12.21 22.88 10.77
C GLU A 43 12.86 23.32 9.46
N GLY A 44 12.48 24.47 8.93
CA GLY A 44 13.07 24.95 7.69
C GLY A 44 12.50 26.27 7.19
N GLN A 45 13.08 26.77 6.12
CA GLN A 45 12.63 27.96 5.42
C GLN A 45 11.69 27.57 4.28
N VAL A 46 10.55 28.25 4.21
CA VAL A 46 9.51 28.10 3.19
C VAL A 46 9.84 29.06 2.05
N LEU A 47 10.10 28.50 0.86
CA LEU A 47 10.35 29.23 -0.38
C LEU A 47 9.26 28.86 -1.38
N GLY A 48 8.14 29.60 -1.34
CA GLY A 48 6.95 29.29 -2.13
C GLY A 48 6.32 27.95 -1.73
N ASN A 49 6.39 26.96 -2.62
CA ASN A 49 5.94 25.60 -2.38
C ASN A 49 7.07 24.64 -1.96
N VAL A 50 8.28 25.14 -1.73
CA VAL A 50 9.43 24.34 -1.31
C VAL A 50 9.74 24.62 0.16
N LEU A 51 10.10 23.59 0.91
CA LEU A 51 10.69 23.71 2.25
C LEU A 51 12.13 23.21 2.20
N VAL A 52 13.07 24.06 2.62
CA VAL A 52 14.48 23.70 2.78
C VAL A 52 14.82 23.75 4.26
N GLY A 53 15.26 22.63 4.83
CA GLY A 53 15.40 22.55 6.28
C GLY A 53 16.09 21.30 6.80
N GLN A 54 15.77 20.98 8.04
CA GLN A 54 16.28 19.84 8.78
C GLN A 54 15.11 19.02 9.33
N LEU A 55 15.26 17.70 9.24
CA LEU A 55 14.30 16.73 9.73
C LEU A 55 14.98 15.83 10.74
N THR A 56 14.40 15.71 11.94
CA THR A 56 14.87 14.82 13.00
C THR A 56 14.10 13.50 12.94
N LEU A 57 14.82 12.39 12.91
CA LEU A 57 14.28 11.04 12.79
C LEU A 57 14.93 10.10 13.80
N CYS A 58 14.21 9.04 14.16
CA CYS A 58 14.81 7.90 14.83
C CYS A 58 15.58 7.04 13.82
N LEU A 59 16.73 6.51 14.23
CA LEU A 59 17.53 5.62 13.43
C LEU A 59 17.74 4.29 14.16
N GLU A 60 17.64 3.19 13.42
CA GLU A 60 17.88 1.83 13.90
C GLU A 60 19.05 1.20 13.13
N GLY A 61 19.98 0.60 13.86
CA GLY A 61 21.12 -0.12 13.32
C GLY A 61 22.27 -0.23 14.32
N PRO A 62 23.23 -1.14 14.08
CA PRO A 62 24.30 -1.47 15.03
C PRO A 62 25.26 -0.31 15.34
N SER A 63 25.33 0.70 14.48
CA SER A 63 26.20 1.88 14.63
C SER A 63 25.44 3.20 14.48
N CYS A 64 24.11 3.15 14.59
CA CYS A 64 23.25 4.31 14.36
C CYS A 64 22.96 5.03 15.68
N PRO A 65 23.03 6.37 15.72
CA PRO A 65 22.58 7.12 16.90
C PRO A 65 21.06 6.97 17.04
N ALA A 66 20.54 7.02 18.27
CA ALA A 66 19.10 6.86 18.50
C ALA A 66 18.23 7.88 17.75
N LEU A 67 18.75 9.10 17.55
CA LEU A 67 18.16 10.15 16.75
C LEU A 67 19.21 10.70 15.78
N GLY A 68 18.77 11.05 14.57
CA GLY A 68 19.60 11.73 13.57
C GLY A 68 18.83 12.87 12.91
N THR A 69 19.54 13.96 12.64
CA THR A 69 19.00 15.09 11.88
C THR A 69 19.56 15.06 10.47
N VAL A 70 18.68 15.17 9.48
CA VAL A 70 19.04 15.11 8.06
C VAL A 70 18.52 16.33 7.33
N PRO A 71 19.28 16.88 6.36
CA PRO A 71 18.80 17.96 5.52
C PRO A 71 17.62 17.46 4.69
N VAL A 72 16.60 18.30 4.55
CA VAL A 72 15.40 17.98 3.79
C VAL A 72 15.09 19.07 2.78
N LEU A 73 14.79 18.64 1.56
CA LEU A 73 14.17 19.43 0.52
C LEU A 73 12.79 18.83 0.27
N ALA A 74 11.74 19.53 0.68
CA ALA A 74 10.37 19.05 0.58
C ALA A 74 9.55 19.92 -0.37
N LEU A 75 8.66 19.27 -1.11
CA LEU A 75 7.71 19.91 -2.03
C LEU A 75 6.32 19.87 -1.42
N TYR A 76 5.67 21.02 -1.37
CA TYR A 76 4.30 21.19 -0.92
C TYR A 76 3.36 21.24 -2.11
N SER A 77 2.36 20.36 -2.12
CA SER A 77 1.27 20.39 -3.10
C SER A 77 0.07 21.10 -2.49
N THR A 78 -0.44 22.12 -3.18
CA THR A 78 -1.64 22.86 -2.76
C THR A 78 -2.92 22.10 -3.06
N GLU A 79 -2.90 21.14 -3.99
CA GLU A 79 -4.07 20.36 -4.40
C GLU A 79 -4.53 19.40 -3.29
N ASP A 80 -3.59 18.62 -2.76
CA ASP A 80 -3.85 17.63 -1.71
C ASP A 80 -3.35 18.08 -0.32
N ARG A 81 -2.79 19.30 -0.25
CA ARG A 81 -2.22 19.92 0.95
C ARG A 81 -1.12 19.07 1.58
N SER A 82 -0.42 18.25 0.81
CA SER A 82 0.66 17.38 1.29
C SER A 82 2.05 18.01 1.19
N LEU A 83 2.93 17.65 2.10
CA LEU A 83 4.36 17.95 2.04
C LEU A 83 5.14 16.65 1.82
N THR A 84 5.86 16.55 0.71
CA THR A 84 6.57 15.35 0.29
C THR A 84 8.06 15.60 0.23
N ALA A 85 8.87 14.70 0.81
CA ALA A 85 10.32 14.79 0.78
C ALA A 85 10.97 13.43 0.57
N TYR A 86 12.10 13.41 -0.13
CA TYR A 86 12.97 12.24 -0.17
C TYR A 86 14.02 12.35 0.92
N VAL A 87 14.00 11.40 1.84
CA VAL A 87 14.90 11.32 2.99
C VAL A 87 15.84 10.14 2.81
N ARG A 88 17.14 10.43 2.82
CA ARG A 88 18.18 9.41 2.82
C ARG A 88 18.80 9.31 4.21
N PRO A 89 18.52 8.26 4.99
CA PRO A 89 19.19 8.06 6.27
C PRO A 89 20.69 7.76 6.07
N GLN A 90 21.45 7.86 7.16
CA GLN A 90 22.87 7.51 7.18
C GLN A 90 23.08 6.06 6.69
N ALA A 91 24.21 5.81 6.04
CA ALA A 91 24.51 4.48 5.50
C ALA A 91 24.48 3.42 6.60
N GLY A 92 23.70 2.36 6.40
CA GLY A 92 23.50 1.29 7.38
C GLY A 92 22.41 1.57 8.42
N CYS A 93 21.78 2.75 8.41
CA CYS A 93 20.70 3.09 9.32
C CYS A 93 19.32 2.99 8.65
N GLN A 94 18.38 2.39 9.37
CA GLN A 94 16.98 2.28 8.99
C GLN A 94 16.13 3.29 9.78
N VAL A 95 15.03 3.74 9.19
CA VAL A 95 14.07 4.62 9.86
C VAL A 95 12.73 3.89 9.92
N PRO A 96 12.24 3.53 11.13
CA PRO A 96 10.93 2.91 11.29
C PRO A 96 9.81 3.68 10.59
N GLY A 97 9.03 2.98 9.76
CA GLY A 97 7.92 3.56 9.00
C GLY A 97 8.32 4.32 7.73
N LEU A 98 9.62 4.43 7.42
CA LEU A 98 10.12 4.98 6.16
C LEU A 98 10.36 3.83 5.17
N GLY A 99 9.61 3.81 4.06
CA GLY A 99 9.75 2.77 3.04
C GLY A 99 11.13 2.78 2.35
N LYS A 100 11.46 1.72 1.60
CA LYS A 100 12.76 1.56 0.93
C LYS A 100 13.13 2.71 -0.04
N GLY A 101 12.15 3.51 -0.48
CA GLY A 101 12.35 4.69 -1.32
C GLY A 101 12.68 5.98 -0.58
N GLY A 102 12.67 5.98 0.76
CA GLY A 102 12.95 7.18 1.56
C GLY A 102 11.89 8.27 1.46
N LEU A 103 10.73 7.99 0.86
CA LEU A 103 9.68 8.98 0.67
C LEU A 103 8.95 9.25 1.98
N LEU A 104 9.05 10.48 2.47
CA LEU A 104 8.27 11.02 3.57
C LEU A 104 7.11 11.83 2.99
N VAL A 105 5.89 11.55 3.48
CA VAL A 105 4.70 12.32 3.14
C VAL A 105 4.04 12.80 4.43
N LEU A 106 3.78 14.09 4.52
CA LEU A 106 2.95 14.70 5.56
C LEU A 106 1.65 15.18 4.94
N GLN A 107 0.51 14.71 5.43
CA GLN A 107 -0.82 15.09 4.95
C GLN A 107 -1.64 15.70 6.08
N PRO A 108 -2.66 16.53 5.80
CA PRO A 108 -3.52 17.09 6.85
C PRO A 108 -4.11 15.97 7.72
N ALA A 109 -4.02 16.09 9.04
CA ALA A 109 -4.50 15.06 9.95
C ALA A 109 -6.01 14.80 9.78
N GLU A 110 -6.78 15.81 9.38
CA GLU A 110 -8.19 15.71 9.00
C GLU A 110 -8.42 14.89 7.72
N ALA A 111 -7.51 14.92 6.74
CA ALA A 111 -7.59 14.07 5.56
C ALA A 111 -7.35 12.60 5.94
N VAL A 112 -6.57 12.39 7.02
CA VAL A 112 -6.32 11.08 7.65
C VAL A 112 -7.38 10.73 8.71
N SER A 113 -8.31 11.64 9.06
CA SER A 113 -9.41 11.44 10.02
C SER A 113 -10.79 11.37 9.37
N ALA A 114 -10.99 12.00 8.21
CA ALA A 114 -12.13 11.79 7.32
C ALA A 114 -12.06 10.41 6.64
N GLN A 115 -10.89 9.79 6.69
CA GLN A 115 -10.74 8.35 6.71
C GLN A 115 -10.66 7.98 8.20
N ALA A 116 -11.63 7.26 8.76
CA ALA A 116 -11.37 6.56 10.01
C ALA A 116 -10.02 5.83 9.89
N PRO A 117 -9.21 5.68 10.96
CA PRO A 117 -8.01 4.88 10.89
C PRO A 117 -8.44 3.42 10.77
N VAL A 118 -8.87 3.02 9.58
CA VAL A 118 -8.87 1.62 9.18
C VAL A 118 -7.44 1.31 8.82
N ARG A 119 -6.59 1.32 9.86
CA ARG A 119 -5.42 0.47 9.92
C ARG A 119 -5.98 -0.96 10.05
N GLY A 120 -6.48 -1.49 8.95
CA GLY A 120 -6.93 -2.87 8.77
C GLY A 120 -5.79 -3.70 8.20
N GLY A 121 -4.64 -3.64 8.89
CA GLY A 121 -3.52 -4.52 8.60
C GLY A 121 -3.73 -5.82 9.35
N LEU A 122 -3.40 -6.94 8.70
CA LEU A 122 -3.39 -8.28 9.32
C LEU A 122 -2.72 -8.32 10.70
N ALA A 123 -1.78 -7.40 10.96
CA ALA A 123 -1.08 -7.21 12.23
C ALA A 123 -1.99 -7.02 13.46
N ARG A 124 -3.28 -6.70 13.28
CA ARG A 124 -4.23 -6.50 14.39
C ARG A 124 -5.19 -7.66 14.63
N LEU A 125 -5.22 -8.64 13.72
CA LEU A 125 -6.12 -9.78 13.83
C LEU A 125 -5.60 -10.71 14.94
N ARG A 126 -6.45 -10.95 15.94
CA ARG A 126 -6.22 -11.95 16.99
C ARG A 126 -7.10 -13.14 16.67
N THR A 127 -6.53 -14.34 16.67
CA THR A 127 -7.30 -15.56 16.41
C THR A 127 -8.23 -15.84 17.58
N GLU A 128 -9.53 -15.96 17.32
CA GLU A 128 -10.52 -16.40 18.30
C GLU A 128 -10.71 -17.92 18.26
N LYS A 129 -11.66 -18.45 19.06
CA LYS A 129 -12.05 -19.85 18.98
C LYS A 129 -12.57 -20.12 17.56
N ARG A 130 -11.84 -20.96 16.83
CA ARG A 130 -12.12 -21.29 15.43
C ARG A 130 -13.58 -21.68 15.24
N ASN A 131 -14.28 -21.00 14.33
CA ASN A 131 -15.66 -21.29 13.96
C ASN A 131 -15.81 -21.22 12.43
N PRO A 132 -15.62 -22.35 11.72
CA PRO A 132 -15.62 -22.37 10.26
C PRO A 132 -16.95 -21.97 9.63
N GLU A 133 -18.10 -22.26 10.26
CA GLU A 133 -19.41 -21.89 9.72
C GLU A 133 -19.61 -20.36 9.79
N ALA A 134 -19.35 -19.76 10.96
CA ALA A 134 -19.40 -18.30 11.09
C ALA A 134 -18.34 -17.59 10.21
N ALA A 135 -17.19 -18.25 9.96
CA ALA A 135 -16.18 -17.73 9.05
C ALA A 135 -16.67 -17.72 7.59
N LYS A 136 -17.41 -18.74 7.16
CA LYS A 136 -18.04 -18.80 5.83
C LYS A 136 -19.13 -17.74 5.67
N GLU A 137 -19.98 -17.56 6.67
CA GLU A 137 -21.01 -16.51 6.65
C GLU A 137 -20.40 -15.11 6.51
N ALA A 138 -19.35 -14.83 7.28
CA ALA A 138 -18.60 -13.57 7.17
C ALA A 138 -17.94 -13.41 5.79
N LEU A 139 -17.38 -14.49 5.22
CA LEU A 139 -16.82 -14.48 3.87
C LEU A 139 -17.89 -14.13 2.81
N GLU A 140 -19.05 -14.76 2.89
CA GLU A 140 -20.15 -14.54 1.94
C GLU A 140 -20.69 -13.10 2.02
N LEU A 141 -20.88 -12.58 3.22
CA LEU A 141 -21.28 -11.19 3.41
C LEU A 141 -20.20 -10.23 2.89
N GLY A 142 -18.93 -10.51 3.16
CA GLY A 142 -17.80 -9.74 2.62
C GLY A 142 -17.82 -9.68 1.09
N ASN A 143 -18.11 -10.79 0.42
CA ASN A 143 -18.27 -10.84 -1.04
C ASN A 143 -19.48 -10.02 -1.54
N GLN A 144 -20.62 -10.08 -0.84
CA GLN A 144 -21.80 -9.29 -1.20
C GLN A 144 -21.52 -7.78 -1.09
N LEU A 145 -20.84 -7.36 -0.01
CA LEU A 145 -20.43 -5.97 0.19
C LEU A 145 -19.42 -5.52 -0.86
N LEU A 146 -18.48 -6.41 -1.24
CA LEU A 146 -17.54 -6.15 -2.33
C LEU A 146 -18.27 -5.89 -3.66
N GLY A 147 -19.28 -6.70 -3.99
CA GLY A 147 -20.11 -6.51 -5.17
C GLY A 147 -20.91 -5.20 -5.16
N ARG A 148 -21.28 -4.72 -3.97
CA ARG A 148 -21.94 -3.41 -3.75
C ARG A 148 -20.97 -2.23 -3.73
N LYS A 149 -19.67 -2.48 -3.90
CA LYS A 149 -18.61 -1.47 -3.80
C LYS A 149 -18.44 -0.87 -2.41
N ASP A 150 -18.97 -1.52 -1.37
CA ASP A 150 -18.68 -1.18 0.01
C ASP A 150 -17.37 -1.83 0.44
N TRP A 151 -16.27 -1.19 0.06
CA TRP A 151 -14.92 -1.69 0.32
C TRP A 151 -14.61 -1.77 1.81
N SER A 152 -15.15 -0.85 2.61
CA SER A 152 -14.88 -0.79 4.04
C SER A 152 -15.64 -1.87 4.79
N GLY A 153 -16.94 -2.03 4.51
CA GLY A 153 -17.74 -3.10 5.07
C GLY A 153 -17.24 -4.48 4.64
N SER A 154 -16.88 -4.62 3.37
CA SER A 154 -16.29 -5.86 2.83
C SER A 154 -15.00 -6.26 3.55
N ALA A 155 -14.07 -5.30 3.74
CA ALA A 155 -12.83 -5.54 4.48
C ALA A 155 -13.10 -6.01 5.92
N ALA A 156 -14.04 -5.38 6.63
CA ALA A 156 -14.38 -5.75 8.01
C ALA A 156 -14.91 -7.20 8.11
N GLU A 157 -15.74 -7.63 7.18
CA GLU A 157 -16.28 -9.00 7.17
C GLU A 157 -15.22 -10.03 6.76
N PHE A 158 -14.29 -9.69 5.86
CA PHE A 158 -13.15 -10.55 5.58
C PHE A 158 -12.19 -10.67 6.77
N GLU A 159 -11.92 -9.58 7.50
CA GLU A 159 -11.14 -9.59 8.74
C GLU A 159 -11.78 -10.46 9.82
N ARG A 160 -13.12 -10.39 9.95
CA ARG A 160 -13.89 -11.28 10.82
C ARG A 160 -13.77 -12.74 10.37
N SER A 161 -13.89 -13.02 9.09
CA SER A 161 -13.69 -14.37 8.53
C SER A 161 -12.30 -14.93 8.88
N ILE A 162 -11.25 -14.11 8.74
CA ILE A 162 -9.86 -14.48 9.06
C ILE A 162 -9.68 -14.71 10.57
N THR A 163 -10.32 -13.92 11.41
CA THR A 163 -10.28 -14.06 12.88
C THR A 163 -10.87 -15.39 13.33
N LEU A 164 -11.90 -15.87 12.62
CA LEU A 164 -12.62 -17.11 12.88
C LEU A 164 -12.00 -18.33 12.18
N ASP A 165 -11.30 -18.15 11.05
CA ASP A 165 -10.52 -19.18 10.34
C ASP A 165 -9.32 -18.58 9.59
N ASP A 166 -8.15 -18.58 10.25
CA ASP A 166 -6.90 -17.97 9.75
C ASP A 166 -6.21 -18.75 8.61
N ARG A 167 -6.83 -19.85 8.17
CA ARG A 167 -6.37 -20.69 7.05
C ARG A 167 -7.18 -20.49 5.78
N ASN A 168 -8.21 -19.63 5.81
CA ASN A 168 -9.04 -19.37 4.66
C ASN A 168 -8.36 -18.37 3.71
N TRP A 169 -7.64 -18.88 2.72
CA TRP A 169 -6.96 -18.05 1.72
C TRP A 169 -7.93 -17.13 0.94
N VAL A 170 -9.19 -17.54 0.79
CA VAL A 170 -10.21 -16.76 0.06
C VAL A 170 -10.55 -15.49 0.83
N ALA A 171 -10.61 -15.55 2.17
CA ALA A 171 -10.84 -14.37 3.01
C ALA A 171 -9.69 -13.38 2.92
N PHE A 172 -8.44 -13.85 2.94
CA PHE A 172 -7.26 -13.00 2.71
C PHE A 172 -7.24 -12.40 1.30
N PHE A 173 -7.63 -13.16 0.28
CA PHE A 173 -7.74 -12.66 -1.08
C PHE A 173 -8.83 -11.59 -1.22
N GLY A 174 -10.00 -11.82 -0.61
CA GLY A 174 -11.09 -10.86 -0.53
C GLY A 174 -10.67 -9.56 0.16
N LEU A 175 -10.02 -9.68 1.32
CA LEU A 175 -9.47 -8.54 2.07
C LEU A 175 -8.48 -7.74 1.22
N GLY A 176 -7.54 -8.43 0.57
CA GLY A 176 -6.57 -7.80 -0.33
C GLY A 176 -7.23 -7.08 -1.50
N THR A 177 -8.32 -7.63 -2.04
CA THR A 177 -9.10 -7.02 -3.11
C THR A 177 -9.84 -5.77 -2.62
N ALA A 178 -10.50 -5.84 -1.46
CA ALA A 178 -11.18 -4.69 -0.86
C ALA A 178 -10.20 -3.53 -0.60
N TRP A 179 -9.01 -3.82 -0.07
CA TRP A 179 -7.96 -2.82 0.12
C TRP A 179 -7.45 -2.21 -1.18
N LEU A 180 -7.25 -3.03 -2.20
CA LEU A 180 -6.83 -2.57 -3.52
C LEU A 180 -7.85 -1.59 -4.12
N MET A 181 -9.14 -1.91 -4.03
CA MET A 181 -10.24 -1.06 -4.52
C MET A 181 -10.37 0.25 -3.75
N ARG A 182 -10.01 0.23 -2.46
CA ARG A 182 -9.97 1.43 -1.61
C ARG A 182 -8.71 2.28 -1.81
N GLY A 183 -7.76 1.83 -2.63
CA GLY A 183 -6.48 2.50 -2.87
C GLY A 183 -5.40 2.25 -1.81
N GLN A 184 -5.65 1.35 -0.85
CA GLN A 184 -4.69 0.98 0.18
C GLN A 184 -3.79 -0.17 -0.30
N ALA A 185 -2.88 0.18 -1.21
CA ALA A 185 -2.07 -0.82 -1.93
C ALA A 185 -1.11 -1.62 -1.02
N GLN A 186 -0.57 -1.01 0.05
CA GLN A 186 0.32 -1.72 0.97
C GLN A 186 -0.44 -2.78 1.81
N ASP A 187 -1.59 -2.43 2.37
CA ASP A 187 -2.43 -3.37 3.12
C ASP A 187 -2.95 -4.50 2.23
N SER A 188 -3.24 -4.18 0.96
CA SER A 188 -3.56 -5.18 -0.07
C SER A 188 -2.42 -6.18 -0.26
N ILE A 189 -1.17 -5.73 -0.39
CA ILE A 189 0.01 -6.59 -0.55
C ILE A 189 0.16 -7.53 0.65
N ASP A 190 -0.03 -7.04 1.87
CA ASP A 190 0.12 -7.85 3.09
C ASP A 190 -0.93 -8.96 3.14
N ALA A 191 -2.20 -8.63 2.85
CA ALA A 191 -3.30 -9.60 2.77
C ALA A 191 -3.07 -10.63 1.65
N LEU A 192 -2.72 -10.18 0.45
CA LEU A 192 -2.48 -11.05 -0.70
C LEU A 192 -1.24 -11.94 -0.53
N ASN A 193 -0.20 -11.46 0.15
CA ASN A 193 0.95 -12.29 0.50
C ASN A 193 0.55 -13.43 1.43
N ARG A 194 -0.37 -13.19 2.37
CA ARG A 194 -0.90 -14.25 3.23
C ARG A 194 -1.76 -15.23 2.45
N ALA A 195 -2.62 -14.74 1.55
CA ALA A 195 -3.36 -15.58 0.62
C ALA A 195 -2.42 -16.45 -0.24
N ARG A 196 -1.34 -15.87 -0.77
CA ARG A 196 -0.32 -16.57 -1.58
C ARG A 196 0.40 -17.67 -0.79
N LEU A 197 0.69 -17.45 0.49
CA LEU A 197 1.31 -18.46 1.34
C LEU A 197 0.38 -19.67 1.55
N LEU A 198 -0.94 -19.42 1.66
CA LEU A 198 -1.95 -20.46 1.88
C LEU A 198 -2.35 -21.17 0.58
N ASN A 199 -2.41 -20.46 -0.54
CA ASN A 199 -2.69 -21.00 -1.87
C ASN A 199 -1.76 -20.40 -2.93
N PRO A 200 -0.56 -20.96 -3.14
CA PRO A 200 0.43 -20.39 -4.05
C PRO A 200 0.09 -20.55 -5.54
N ARG A 201 -0.88 -21.42 -5.88
CA ARG A 201 -1.26 -21.74 -7.26
C ARG A 201 -2.44 -20.92 -7.78
N GLU A 202 -3.09 -20.14 -6.93
CA GLU A 202 -4.18 -19.27 -7.36
C GLU A 202 -3.64 -18.08 -8.16
N SER A 203 -3.91 -18.10 -9.46
CA SER A 203 -3.38 -17.12 -10.40
C SER A 203 -3.88 -15.69 -10.12
N SER A 204 -5.12 -15.56 -9.63
CA SER A 204 -5.76 -14.27 -9.33
C SER A 204 -5.08 -13.51 -8.19
N ILE A 205 -4.46 -14.23 -7.23
CA ILE A 205 -3.70 -13.61 -6.14
C ILE A 205 -2.48 -12.86 -6.69
N HIS A 206 -1.75 -13.49 -7.61
CA HIS A 206 -0.56 -12.90 -8.22
C HIS A 206 -0.92 -11.73 -9.14
N TYR A 207 -2.09 -11.78 -9.78
CA TYR A 207 -2.62 -10.66 -10.54
C TYR A 207 -2.93 -9.46 -9.63
N ASN A 208 -3.68 -9.66 -8.55
CA ASN A 208 -3.99 -8.56 -7.62
C ASN A 208 -2.72 -8.01 -6.94
N LEU A 209 -1.70 -8.84 -6.71
CA LEU A 209 -0.37 -8.37 -6.26
C LEU A 209 0.28 -7.47 -7.31
N ALA A 210 0.20 -7.82 -8.60
CA ALA A 210 0.73 -6.99 -9.68
C ALA A 210 0.05 -5.61 -9.71
N CYS A 211 -1.28 -5.57 -9.56
CA CYS A 211 -2.05 -4.33 -9.48
C CYS A 211 -1.68 -3.50 -8.24
N ALA A 212 -1.51 -4.14 -7.08
CA ALA A 212 -1.12 -3.45 -5.85
C ALA A 212 0.30 -2.86 -5.96
N TYR A 213 1.27 -3.61 -6.47
CA TYR A 213 2.62 -3.10 -6.73
C TYR A 213 2.63 -1.99 -7.79
N SER A 214 1.76 -2.07 -8.81
CA SER A 214 1.57 -1.01 -9.81
C SER A 214 1.10 0.29 -9.17
N ARG A 215 0.12 0.24 -8.26
CA ARG A 215 -0.36 1.42 -7.51
C ARG A 215 0.73 2.06 -6.64
N LEU A 216 1.68 1.27 -6.15
CA LEU A 216 2.84 1.77 -5.41
C LEU A 216 3.99 2.26 -6.31
N GLY A 217 3.88 2.09 -7.64
CA GLY A 217 4.95 2.40 -8.58
C GLY A 217 6.10 1.39 -8.59
N ASP A 218 5.98 0.25 -7.90
CA ASP A 218 6.99 -0.82 -7.93
C ASP A 218 6.83 -1.67 -9.20
N LYS A 219 7.30 -1.08 -10.31
CA LYS A 219 7.29 -1.67 -11.65
C LYS A 219 7.89 -3.08 -11.67
N LYS A 220 9.00 -3.28 -10.94
CA LYS A 220 9.73 -4.56 -10.94
C LYS A 220 8.89 -5.67 -10.33
N GLN A 221 8.29 -5.44 -9.16
CA GLN A 221 7.44 -6.42 -8.50
C GLN A 221 6.10 -6.61 -9.21
N ALA A 222 5.56 -5.55 -9.82
CA ALA A 222 4.36 -5.64 -10.64
C ALA A 222 4.55 -6.64 -11.80
N LEU A 223 5.63 -6.52 -12.59
CA LEU A 223 5.91 -7.48 -13.66
C LEU A 223 6.20 -8.89 -13.17
N ALA A 224 6.93 -9.03 -12.06
CA ALA A 224 7.23 -10.34 -11.51
C ALA A 224 5.93 -11.07 -11.12
N SER A 225 5.02 -10.36 -10.44
CA SER A 225 3.73 -10.89 -10.01
C SER A 225 2.82 -11.19 -11.20
N LEU A 226 2.76 -10.29 -12.19
CA LEU A 226 2.00 -10.50 -13.41
C LEU A 226 2.51 -11.72 -14.19
N GLY A 227 3.83 -11.85 -14.33
CA GLY A 227 4.43 -13.00 -15.00
C GLY A 227 4.09 -14.32 -14.30
N GLN A 228 4.03 -14.32 -12.97
CA GLN A 228 3.61 -15.48 -12.20
C GLN A 228 2.11 -15.77 -12.38
N ALA A 229 1.26 -14.74 -12.42
CA ALA A 229 -0.16 -14.90 -12.71
C ALA A 229 -0.38 -15.56 -14.09
N VAL A 230 0.28 -15.04 -15.12
CA VAL A 230 0.21 -15.59 -16.49
C VAL A 230 0.73 -17.03 -16.55
N LYS A 231 1.85 -17.33 -15.88
CA LYS A 231 2.40 -18.69 -15.79
C LYS A 231 1.43 -19.68 -15.13
N LEU A 232 0.65 -19.21 -14.15
CA LEU A 232 -0.37 -20.00 -13.47
C LEU A 232 -1.71 -20.05 -14.23
N GLY A 233 -1.78 -19.44 -15.42
CA GLY A 233 -2.96 -19.50 -16.28
C GLY A 233 -3.97 -18.38 -16.03
N PHE A 234 -3.56 -17.25 -15.43
CA PHE A 234 -4.43 -16.08 -15.31
C PHE A 234 -4.90 -15.64 -16.71
N ALA A 235 -6.21 -15.54 -16.86
CA ALA A 235 -6.85 -15.13 -18.09
C ALA A 235 -6.90 -13.61 -18.17
N ILE A 236 -6.26 -13.02 -19.18
CA ILE A 236 -6.44 -11.60 -19.50
C ILE A 236 -7.29 -11.51 -20.76
N THR A 237 -8.37 -10.73 -20.70
CA THR A 237 -9.26 -10.56 -21.85
C THR A 237 -8.61 -9.59 -22.81
N GLU A 238 -8.52 -9.95 -24.09
CA GLU A 238 -7.99 -9.06 -25.12
C GLU A 238 -8.89 -7.79 -25.16
N GLY A 239 -8.32 -6.62 -24.86
CA GLY A 239 -9.09 -5.37 -24.77
C GLY A 239 -9.68 -5.03 -23.40
N SER A 240 -9.44 -5.82 -22.34
CA SER A 240 -9.61 -5.30 -20.98
C SER A 240 -8.55 -4.21 -20.78
N GLN A 241 -8.97 -2.95 -20.86
CA GLN A 241 -8.18 -1.84 -20.34
C GLN A 241 -8.07 -2.07 -18.83
N ASP A 242 -7.02 -2.77 -18.42
CA ASP A 242 -6.64 -2.82 -17.02
C ASP A 242 -5.99 -1.48 -16.70
N ALA A 243 -6.83 -0.49 -16.46
CA ALA A 243 -6.45 0.89 -16.13
C ALA A 243 -5.42 0.95 -14.99
N GLU A 244 -5.41 -0.09 -14.13
CA GLU A 244 -4.46 -0.24 -13.03
C GLU A 244 -3.04 -0.63 -13.47
N LEU A 245 -2.90 -1.41 -14.55
CA LEU A 245 -1.62 -1.81 -15.11
C LEU A 245 -1.18 -0.88 -16.26
N ASP A 246 -2.12 -0.16 -16.89
CA ASP A 246 -1.82 0.86 -17.89
C ASP A 246 -0.94 1.99 -17.32
N ARG A 247 -1.04 2.29 -16.02
CA ARG A 247 -0.11 3.22 -15.34
C ARG A 247 1.35 2.81 -15.47
N LEU A 248 1.65 1.51 -15.58
CA LEU A 248 3.01 1.01 -15.75
C LEU A 248 3.63 1.40 -17.10
N LEU A 249 2.79 1.66 -18.11
CA LEU A 249 3.18 1.96 -19.50
C LEU A 249 3.75 3.38 -19.66
N SER A 250 3.64 4.21 -18.63
CA SER A 250 4.19 5.55 -18.65
C SER A 250 5.72 5.51 -18.46
N SER A 251 6.45 5.79 -19.55
CA SER A 251 7.86 6.21 -19.67
C SER A 251 9.00 5.19 -19.90
N ASP A 252 8.77 3.86 -19.93
CA ASP A 252 9.86 2.88 -20.18
C ASP A 252 9.49 1.86 -21.27
N GLY A 253 10.15 1.97 -22.44
CA GLY A 253 9.90 1.10 -23.59
C GLY A 253 10.33 -0.35 -23.41
N ALA A 254 11.37 -0.62 -22.61
CA ALA A 254 11.78 -2.00 -22.31
C ALA A 254 10.75 -2.68 -21.40
N PHE A 255 10.21 -1.92 -20.45
CA PHE A 255 9.13 -2.36 -19.59
C PHE A 255 7.85 -2.68 -20.38
N LEU A 256 7.47 -1.77 -21.27
CA LEU A 256 6.31 -1.91 -22.14
C LEU A 256 6.39 -3.20 -22.96
N ASN A 257 7.54 -3.49 -23.57
CA ASN A 257 7.73 -4.70 -24.37
C ASN A 257 7.54 -5.98 -23.54
N LYS A 258 8.06 -6.01 -22.32
CA LYS A 258 7.92 -7.17 -21.43
C LYS A 258 6.47 -7.35 -20.97
N TYR A 259 5.78 -6.26 -20.65
CA TYR A 259 4.35 -6.27 -20.33
C TYR A 259 3.51 -6.80 -21.49
N LEU A 260 3.69 -6.27 -22.69
CA LEU A 260 2.97 -6.70 -23.90
C LEU A 260 3.21 -8.18 -24.20
N GLY A 261 4.43 -8.69 -24.02
CA GLY A 261 4.73 -10.11 -24.17
C GLY A 261 3.95 -10.99 -23.18
N LEU A 262 3.80 -10.54 -21.92
CA LEU A 262 3.00 -11.25 -20.92
C LEU A 262 1.50 -11.24 -21.28
N LEU A 263 0.98 -10.13 -21.80
CA LEU A 263 -0.41 -10.05 -22.26
C LEU A 263 -0.68 -11.03 -23.42
N GLN A 264 0.20 -11.05 -24.42
CA GLN A 264 0.10 -11.99 -25.55
C GLN A 264 0.11 -13.45 -25.06
N GLN A 265 0.97 -13.77 -24.10
CA GLN A 265 1.03 -15.10 -23.51
C GLN A 265 -0.25 -15.44 -22.74
N ALA A 266 -0.82 -14.50 -21.99
CA ALA A 266 -2.09 -14.69 -21.28
C ALA A 266 -3.25 -14.95 -22.24
N VAL A 267 -3.32 -14.21 -23.35
CA VAL A 267 -4.32 -14.42 -24.42
C VAL A 267 -4.14 -15.79 -25.08
N ALA A 268 -2.90 -16.21 -25.33
CA ALA A 268 -2.62 -17.54 -25.86
C ALA A 268 -3.08 -18.67 -24.90
N ASN A 269 -2.86 -18.50 -23.58
CA ASN A 269 -3.36 -19.41 -22.56
C ASN A 269 -4.89 -19.53 -22.57
N ASN A 270 -5.60 -18.43 -22.82
CA ASN A 270 -7.06 -18.41 -22.96
C ASN A 270 -7.53 -19.24 -24.18
N LYS A 271 -6.90 -19.08 -25.34
CA LYS A 271 -7.23 -19.86 -26.54
C LYS A 271 -6.98 -21.37 -26.34
N ALA A 272 -5.86 -21.72 -25.70
CA ALA A 272 -5.50 -23.11 -25.42
C ALA A 272 -6.40 -23.80 -24.37
N SER A 273 -6.95 -23.03 -23.43
CA SER A 273 -7.90 -23.55 -22.44
C SER A 273 -9.32 -23.64 -23.01
N ALA A 274 -9.74 -22.70 -23.85
CA ALA A 274 -11.01 -22.76 -24.58
C ALA A 274 -11.06 -23.95 -25.56
N GLY A 275 -9.99 -24.17 -26.34
CA GLY A 275 -9.90 -25.31 -27.26
C GLY A 275 -9.90 -26.68 -26.56
N ARG A 276 -9.30 -26.78 -25.37
CA ARG A 276 -9.34 -28.01 -24.56
C ARG A 276 -10.74 -28.33 -24.03
N ARG A 277 -11.52 -27.32 -23.62
CA ARG A 277 -12.92 -27.53 -23.16
C ARG A 277 -13.84 -27.99 -24.30
N GLN A 278 -13.58 -27.59 -25.54
CA GLN A 278 -14.35 -28.01 -26.72
C GLN A 278 -14.05 -29.46 -27.15
N GLN A 279 -12.88 -30.01 -26.82
CA GLN A 279 -12.51 -31.40 -27.12
C GLN A 279 -12.90 -32.41 -26.03
N THR A 280 -13.38 -31.94 -24.88
CA THR A 280 -13.81 -32.78 -23.74
C THR A 280 -15.31 -32.73 -23.46
N GLY A 281 -16.12 -32.26 -24.42
CA GLY A 281 -17.58 -32.37 -24.36
C GLY A 281 -18.04 -33.77 -24.81
N PRO A 282 -19.07 -34.36 -24.17
CA PRO A 282 -19.54 -35.72 -24.45
C PRO A 282 -20.10 -35.91 -25.87
#